data_AF-A0A975PIA8-F1
#
_entry.id   AF-A0A975PIA8-F1
#
_cell.length_a   1.000
_cell.length_b   1.000
_cell.length_c   1.000
_cell.angle_alpha   90.00
_cell.angle_beta   90.00
_cell.angle_gamma   90.00
#
_symmetry.space_group_name_H-M   'P 1'
#
loop_
_entity.id
_entity.type
_entity.pdbx_description
1 polymer ?
#
loop_
_entity_poly.entity_id
_entity_poly.type
_entity_poly.pdbx_seq_one_letter_code
_entity_poly.pdbx_strand_id
1 'polypeptide(L)' 'MIVYFTGTGNSLQVAKDISKYHGEKLFSISALMYKGKEIYEYILKDDEKIGFVFPVYAWGAPKMVLDFIAKLKLS' A
#
# COMPACT_ATOMS: atom_id res chain seq x y z
N MET A 1 4.99 -1.26 -8.05
CA MET A 1 4.48 -0.44 -6.94
C MET A 1 4.51 -1.14 -5.56
N ILE A 2 4.95 -0.48 -4.49
CA ILE A 2 4.77 -0.93 -3.09
C ILE A 2 3.83 0.01 -2.33
N VAL A 3 2.71 -0.53 -1.85
CA VAL A 3 1.71 0.19 -1.03
C VAL A 3 1.85 -0.26 0.42
N TYR A 4 1.79 0.67 1.38
CA TYR A 4 1.97 0.33 2.78
C TYR A 4 1.04 1.09 3.75
N PHE A 5 0.73 0.43 4.86
CA PHE A 5 0.15 1.04 6.05
C PHE A 5 1.07 0.78 7.25
N THR A 6 1.19 1.75 8.15
CA THR A 6 2.04 1.62 9.34
C THR A 6 1.43 2.40 10.50
N GLY A 7 1.48 1.81 11.70
CA GLY A 7 1.14 2.51 12.94
C GLY A 7 2.35 3.24 13.52
N THR A 8 3.43 2.50 13.77
CA THR A 8 4.62 2.97 14.49
C THR A 8 5.90 3.01 13.67
N GLY A 9 5.86 2.67 12.38
CA GLY A 9 7.00 2.79 11.47
C GLY A 9 7.63 1.46 11.02
N ASN A 10 7.41 0.35 11.71
CA ASN A 10 8.03 -0.94 11.37
C ASN A 10 7.68 -1.40 9.94
N SER A 11 6.39 -1.38 9.57
CA SER A 11 5.94 -1.72 8.22
C SER A 11 6.45 -0.74 7.16
N LEU A 12 6.70 0.52 7.53
CA LEU A 12 7.31 1.50 6.62
C LEU A 12 8.78 1.15 6.36
N GLN A 13 9.53 0.74 7.38
CA GLN A 13 10.92 0.34 7.19
C GLN A 13 11.01 -0.86 6.24
N VAL A 14 10.20 -1.89 6.46
CA VAL A 14 10.11 -3.06 5.58
C VAL A 14 9.69 -2.67 4.15
N ALA A 15 8.69 -1.80 4.01
CA ALA A 15 8.26 -1.33 2.70
C ALA A 15 9.38 -0.59 1.95
N LYS A 16 10.17 0.24 2.64
CA LYS A 16 11.34 0.94 2.07
C LYS A 16 12.37 -0.04 1.54
N ASP A 17 12.68 -1.09 2.29
CA ASP A 17 13.69 -2.07 1.91
C ASP A 17 13.24 -2.86 0.67
N ILE A 18 11.98 -3.30 0.64
CA ILE A 18 11.37 -4.01 -0.52
C ILE A 18 11.33 -3.10 -1.76
N SER A 19 10.89 -1.85 -1.58
CA SER A 19 10.84 -0.85 -2.65
C SER A 19 12.22 -0.60 -3.24
N LYS A 20 13.24 -0.42 -2.38
CA LYS A 20 14.63 -0.21 -2.82
C LYS A 20 15.18 -1.41 -3.59
N TYR A 21 14.91 -2.63 -3.11
CA TYR A 21 15.38 -3.85 -3.75
C TYR A 21 14.77 -4.07 -5.14
N HIS A 22 13.47 -3.77 -5.30
CA HIS A 22 12.77 -3.95 -6.58
C HIS A 22 12.75 -2.72 -7.48
N GLY A 23 13.26 -1.56 -7.03
CA GLY A 23 13.18 -0.30 -7.79
C GLY A 23 11.76 0.26 -7.89
N GLU A 24 10.89 -0.10 -6.94
CA GLU A 24 9.45 0.19 -6.99
C GLU A 24 9.08 1.45 -6.22
N LYS A 25 8.07 2.19 -6.68
CA LYS A 25 7.58 3.40 -5.97
C LYS A 25 6.82 3.04 -4.69
N LEU A 26 6.97 3.87 -3.64
CA LEU A 26 6.27 3.73 -2.36
C LEU A 26 5.02 4.59 -2.27
N PHE A 27 3.95 4.02 -1.75
CA PHE A 27 2.67 4.69 -1.54
C PHE A 27 2.13 4.44 -0.13
N SER A 28 1.87 5.52 0.60
CA SER A 28 1.25 5.45 1.93
C SER A 28 -0.27 5.36 1.82
N ILE A 29 -0.85 4.26 2.32
CA ILE A 29 -2.30 4.07 2.38
C ILE A 29 -2.96 5.17 3.22
N SER A 30 -2.39 5.51 4.38
CA SER A 30 -2.95 6.56 5.24
C SER A 30 -2.96 7.93 4.57
N ALA A 31 -1.89 8.29 3.86
CA ALA A 31 -1.82 9.55 3.12
C ALA A 31 -2.79 9.59 1.92
N LEU A 32 -2.98 8.46 1.24
CA LEU A 32 -3.94 8.35 0.14
C LEU A 32 -5.38 8.47 0.65
N MET A 33 -5.72 7.69 1.68
CA MET A 33 -7.05 7.66 2.29
C MET A 33 -7.44 9.00 2.92
N TYR A 34 -6.47 9.75 3.46
CA TYR A 34 -6.69 11.11 3.96
C TYR A 34 -7.18 12.07 2.87
N LYS A 35 -6.80 11.86 1.61
CA LYS A 35 -7.28 12.67 0.47
C LYS A 35 -8.74 12.38 0.09
N GLY A 36 -9.35 11.32 0.65
CA GLY A 36 -10.79 11.08 0.56
C GLY A 36 -11.31 10.72 -0.83
N LYS A 37 -10.49 10.13 -1.71
CA LYS A 37 -10.98 9.71 -3.03
C LYS A 37 -11.96 8.53 -2.92
N GLU A 38 -12.95 8.53 -3.81
CA GLU A 38 -13.87 7.40 -4.02
C GLU A 38 -13.12 6.17 -4.55
N ILE A 39 -12.30 6.37 -5.59
CA ILE A 39 -11.51 5.32 -6.25
C ILE A 39 -10.05 5.77 -6.39
N TYR A 40 -9.13 4.83 -6.19
CA TYR A 40 -7.71 4.97 -6.45
C TYR A 40 -7.35 4.10 -7.67
N GLU A 41 -7.22 4.72 -8.83
CA GLU A 41 -6.90 4.02 -10.08
C GLU A 41 -5.40 4.14 -10.39
N TYR A 42 -4.77 2.99 -10.68
CA TYR A 42 -3.38 2.90 -11.10
C TYR A 42 -3.26 2.01 -12.34
N ILE A 43 -2.59 2.53 -13.35
CA ILE A 43 -2.21 1.76 -14.54
C ILE A 43 -0.86 1.11 -14.25
N LEU A 44 -0.81 -0.22 -14.26
CA LEU A 44 0.42 -0.97 -14.06
C LEU A 44 1.22 -0.96 -15.36
N LYS A 45 2.54 -0.82 -15.24
CA LYS A 45 3.41 -1.07 -16.40
C LYS A 45 3.53 -2.57 -16.65
N ASP A 46 3.95 -2.94 -17.85
CA ASP A 46 4.31 -4.32 -18.17
C ASP A 46 5.32 -4.85 -17.13
N ASP A 47 5.03 -6.02 -16.57
CA ASP A 47 5.77 -6.69 -15.50
C ASP A 47 5.95 -5.90 -14.19
N GLU A 48 5.18 -4.83 -13.95
CA GLU A 48 5.23 -4.09 -12.68
C GLU A 48 4.70 -4.95 -11.53
N LYS A 49 5.51 -5.08 -10.46
CA LYS A 49 5.12 -5.86 -9.28
C LYS A 49 4.36 -4.98 -8.31
N ILE A 50 3.17 -5.42 -7.90
CA ILE A 50 2.44 -4.80 -6.79
C ILE A 50 2.72 -5.54 -5.48
N GLY A 51 3.07 -4.80 -4.43
CA GLY A 51 3.27 -5.33 -3.08
C GLY A 51 2.48 -4.55 -2.03
N PHE A 52 1.97 -5.25 -1.02
CA PHE A 52 1.26 -4.67 0.11
C PHE A 52 2.01 -4.96 1.41
N VAL A 53 2.30 -3.94 2.20
CA VAL A 53 3.02 -4.06 3.49
C VAL A 53 2.22 -3.40 4.60
N PHE A 54 1.80 -4.17 5.60
CA PHE A 54 0.99 -3.67 6.71
C PHE A 54 1.21 -4.50 7.97
N PRO A 55 0.98 -3.93 9.17
CA PRO A 55 1.01 -4.70 10.41
C PRO A 55 -0.21 -5.62 10.47
N VAL A 56 -0.05 -6.78 11.13
CA VAL A 56 -1.19 -7.65 11.46
C VAL A 56 -1.89 -7.10 12.69
N TYR A 57 -3.15 -6.71 12.55
CA TYR A 57 -4.01 -6.27 13.67
C TYR A 57 -5.09 -7.32 13.90
N ALA A 58 -5.16 -7.86 15.13
CA ALA A 58 -6.15 -8.88 15.51
C ALA A 58 -6.27 -10.02 14.48
N TRP A 59 -5.13 -10.61 14.09
CA TRP A 59 -5.04 -11.71 13.12
C TRP A 59 -5.45 -11.38 11.68
N GLY A 60 -5.61 -10.09 11.32
CA GLY A 60 -5.99 -9.67 9.99
C GLY A 60 -5.30 -8.40 9.51
N ALA A 61 -5.66 -7.98 8.30
CA ALA A 61 -5.28 -6.69 7.77
C ALA A 61 -6.05 -5.57 8.53
N PRO A 62 -5.41 -4.43 8.82
CA PRO A 62 -6.10 -3.29 9.43
C PRO A 62 -7.27 -2.80 8.56
N LYS A 63 -8.35 -2.33 9.18
CA LYS A 63 -9.54 -1.87 8.46
C LYS A 63 -9.21 -0.85 7.35
N MET A 64 -8.31 0.10 7.62
CA MET A 64 -7.88 1.10 6.63
C MET A 64 -7.25 0.47 5.38
N VAL A 65 -6.55 -0.66 5.50
CA VAL A 65 -5.98 -1.39 4.37
C VAL A 65 -7.10 -2.05 3.57
N LEU A 66 -8.06 -2.70 4.22
CA LEU A 66 -9.22 -3.31 3.57
C LEU A 66 -10.07 -2.27 2.84
N ASP A 67 -10.35 -1.14 3.48
CA ASP A 67 -11.10 -0.02 2.90
C ASP A 67 -10.37 0.57 1.68
N PHE A 68 -9.04 0.66 1.72
CA PHE A 68 -8.24 1.09 0.58
C PHE A 68 -8.32 0.09 -0.57
N ILE A 69 -8.16 -1.21 -0.30
CA ILE A 69 -8.25 -2.26 -1.32
C ILE A 69 -9.63 -2.28 -1.99
N ALA A 70 -10.70 -2.09 -1.22
CA ALA A 70 -12.05 -2.00 -1.77
C ALA A 70 -12.26 -0.81 -2.74
N LYS A 71 -11.41 0.22 -2.63
CA LYS A 71 -11.39 1.41 -3.49
C LYS A 71 -10.28 1.39 -4.53
N LEU A 72 -9.45 0.34 -4.57
CA LEU A 72 -8.32 0.22 -5.47
C LEU A 72 -8.78 -0.37 -6.81
N LYS A 73 -8.46 0.31 -7.90
CA LYS A 73 -8.64 -0.20 -9.27
C LYS A 73 -7.28 -0.30 -9.93
N LEU A 74 -6.96 -1.48 -10.43
CA LEU A 74 -5.73 -1.77 -11.18
C LEU A 74 -6.12 -2.12 -12.62
N SER A 75 -5.42 -1.54 -13.59
CA SER A 75 -5.65 -1.76 -15.03
C SER A 75 -4.33 -1.93 -15.76
#